data_AF-A0A6G2DNZ1-F1
#
_entry.id   AF-A0A6G2DNZ1-F1
#
_cell.length_a   1.000
_cell.length_b   1.000
_cell.length_c   1.000
_cell.angle_alpha   90.00
_cell.angle_beta   90.00
_cell.angle_gamma   90.00
#
_symmetry.space_group_name_H-M   'P 1'
#
loop_
_entity.id
_entity.type
_entity.pdbx_description
1 polymer ?
#
loop_
_entity_poly.entity_id
_entity_poly.type
_entity_poly.pdbx_seq_one_letter_code
_entity_poly.pdbx_strand_id
1 'polypeptide(L)'
;MKAPIPKAPLAHSFGSASIIAHTIHQKFNLKVPNYRQEEDWAKMGLPITRKEISNWHIKTSQYYLEPLYNLLRERLLTQPLLHADETSYRV
;
A
#
# COMPACT_ATOMS: atom_id res chain seq x y z
N MET A 1 10.22 17.49 27.23
CA MET A 1 10.66 16.34 26.41
C MET A 1 10.02 16.48 25.04
N LYS A 2 10.79 16.37 23.94
CA LYS A 2 10.22 16.33 22.58
C LYS A 2 9.83 14.90 22.23
N ALA A 3 8.68 14.71 21.60
CA ALA A 3 8.27 13.39 21.12
C ALA A 3 9.27 12.90 20.05
N PRO A 4 9.63 11.60 20.06
CA PRO A 4 10.52 11.04 19.06
C PRO A 4 9.87 11.13 17.67
N ILE A 5 10.67 11.52 16.67
CA ILE A 5 10.21 11.61 15.29
C ILE A 5 9.88 10.18 14.81
N PRO A 6 8.67 9.93 14.27
CA PRO A 6 8.33 8.64 13.71
C PRO A 6 9.31 8.25 12.61
N LYS A 7 9.80 7.00 12.66
CA LYS A 7 10.70 6.48 11.64
C LYS A 7 9.99 6.49 10.28
N ALA A 8 10.68 6.97 9.24
CA ALA A 8 10.15 6.92 7.89
C ALA A 8 9.82 5.47 7.51
N PRO A 9 8.69 5.21 6.82
CA PRO A 9 8.31 3.83 6.46
C PRO A 9 9.32 3.17 5.54
N LEU A 10 9.90 3.96 4.62
CA LEU A 10 10.90 3.53 3.66
C LEU A 10 12.07 4.52 3.69
N ALA A 11 13.27 4.03 3.95
CA ALA A 11 14.47 4.86 3.97
C ALA A 11 14.78 5.41 2.57
N HIS A 12 15.33 6.63 2.51
CA HIS A 12 15.77 7.30 1.28
C HIS A 12 14.69 7.39 0.19
N SER A 13 13.46 7.70 0.58
CA SER A 13 12.34 7.81 -0.35
C SER A 13 11.45 9.00 -0.05
N PHE A 14 10.81 9.56 -1.10
CA PHE A 14 9.76 10.58 -0.97
C PHE A 14 8.45 10.04 -0.34
N GLY A 15 8.33 8.73 -0.19
CA GLY A 15 7.16 8.07 0.39
C GLY A 15 7.07 8.28 1.91
N SER A 16 6.44 9.39 2.33
CA SER A 16 5.94 9.51 3.71
C SER A 16 4.82 8.49 3.96
N ALA A 17 4.48 8.23 5.23
CA ALA A 17 3.37 7.34 5.57
C ALA A 17 2.05 7.78 4.91
N SER A 18 1.78 9.09 4.88
CA SER A 18 0.58 9.65 4.26
C SER A 18 0.59 9.53 2.73
N ILE A 19 1.71 9.79 2.07
CA ILE A 19 1.84 9.65 0.61
C ILE A 19 1.65 8.19 0.21
N ILE A 20 2.32 7.25 0.88
CA ILE A 20 2.20 5.83 0.55
C ILE A 20 0.75 5.37 0.75
N ALA A 21 0.14 5.68 1.91
CA ALA A 21 -1.27 5.34 2.17
C ALA A 21 -2.20 5.92 1.11
N HIS A 22 -1.97 7.17 0.68
CA HIS A 22 -2.76 7.80 -0.36
C HIS A 22 -2.64 7.09 -1.72
N THR A 23 -1.43 6.73 -2.14
CA THR A 23 -1.23 5.99 -3.40
C THR A 23 -1.85 4.58 -3.37
N ILE A 24 -1.82 3.90 -2.22
CA ILE A 24 -2.49 2.60 -2.01
C ILE A 24 -4.00 2.78 -2.12
N HIS A 25 -4.57 3.78 -1.45
CA HIS A 25 -5.99 4.09 -1.52
C HIS A 25 -6.44 4.38 -2.96
N GLN A 26 -5.69 5.23 -3.66
CA GLN A 26 -5.94 5.52 -5.06
C GLN A 26 -5.91 4.25 -5.92
N LYS A 27 -4.90 3.39 -5.75
CA LYS A 27 -4.72 2.18 -6.57
C LYS A 27 -5.81 1.13 -6.33
N PHE A 28 -6.07 0.79 -5.07
CA PHE A 28 -6.89 -0.37 -4.73
C PHE A 28 -8.35 -0.04 -4.46
N ASN A 29 -8.63 1.13 -3.86
CA ASN A 29 -9.99 1.56 -3.59
C ASN A 29 -10.58 2.32 -4.79
N LEU A 30 -9.86 3.32 -5.30
CA LEU A 30 -10.35 4.21 -6.37
C LEU A 30 -9.99 3.73 -7.78
N LYS A 31 -9.25 2.61 -7.91
CA LYS A 31 -8.83 2.00 -9.18
C LYS A 31 -8.04 2.95 -10.09
N VAL A 32 -7.28 3.89 -9.51
CA VAL A 32 -6.41 4.80 -10.24
C VAL A 32 -5.08 4.10 -10.55
N PRO A 33 -4.72 3.89 -11.83
CA PRO A 33 -3.48 3.22 -12.20
C PRO A 33 -2.25 4.11 -11.92
N ASN A 34 -1.10 3.49 -11.62
CA ASN A 34 0.10 4.21 -11.17
C ASN A 34 0.62 5.26 -12.16
N TYR A 35 0.45 5.06 -13.48
CA TYR A 35 0.84 6.07 -14.47
C TYR A 35 0.04 7.37 -14.31
N ARG A 36 -1.26 7.27 -13.97
CA ARG A 36 -2.11 8.44 -13.75
C ARG A 36 -1.73 9.15 -12.46
N GLN A 37 -1.37 8.38 -11.43
CA GLN A 37 -0.84 8.95 -10.18
C GLN A 37 0.49 9.69 -10.42
N GLU A 38 1.40 9.10 -11.20
CA GLU A 38 2.67 9.72 -11.61
C GLU A 38 2.44 11.05 -12.34
N GLU A 39 1.52 11.10 -13.30
CA GLU A 39 1.12 12.35 -13.98
C GLU A 39 0.58 13.41 -13.00
N ASP A 40 -0.27 13.00 -12.04
CA ASP A 40 -0.84 13.93 -11.06
C ASP A 40 0.20 14.48 -10.07
N TRP A 41 1.14 13.65 -9.63
CA TRP A 41 2.27 14.10 -8.81
C TRP A 41 3.20 15.04 -9.57
N ALA A 42 3.45 14.76 -10.86
CA ALA A 42 4.24 15.63 -11.72
C ALA A 42 3.61 17.02 -11.87
N LYS A 43 2.27 17.12 -11.98
CA LYS A 43 1.54 18.41 -11.98
C LYS A 43 1.73 19.20 -10.68
N MET A 44 1.99 18.53 -9.56
CA MET A 44 2.30 19.15 -8.26
C MET A 44 3.80 19.44 -8.08
N GLY A 45 4.63 19.21 -9.10
CA GLY A 45 6.07 19.44 -9.06
C GLY A 45 6.85 18.34 -8.32
N LEU A 46 6.24 17.20 -8.03
CA LEU A 46 6.88 16.06 -7.37
C LEU A 46 7.26 14.99 -8.40
N PRO A 47 8.56 14.67 -8.59
CA PRO A 47 9.01 13.70 -9.58
C PRO A 47 8.87 12.25 -9.06
N ILE A 48 7.66 11.87 -8.64
CA ILE A 48 7.36 10.53 -8.13
C ILE A 48 7.01 9.62 -9.30
N THR A 49 7.83 8.59 -9.51
CA THR A 49 7.66 7.68 -10.64
C THR A 49 6.69 6.54 -10.33
N ARG A 50 6.05 5.98 -11.36
CA ARG A 50 5.22 4.76 -11.22
C ARG A 50 5.98 3.59 -10.61
N LYS A 51 7.30 3.52 -10.83
CA LYS A 51 8.19 2.49 -10.27
C LYS A 51 8.35 2.66 -8.77
N GLU A 52 8.53 3.89 -8.30
CA GLU A 52 8.60 4.20 -6.87
C GLU A 52 7.27 3.87 -6.19
N ILE A 53 6.14 4.27 -6.77
CA ILE A 53 4.80 3.96 -6.24
C ILE A 53 4.62 2.43 -6.10
N SER A 54 4.93 1.66 -7.14
CA SER A 54 4.84 0.20 -7.09
C SER A 54 5.76 -0.41 -6.02
N ASN A 55 7.00 0.07 -5.93
CA ASN A 55 7.95 -0.40 -4.92
C ASN A 55 7.48 -0.07 -3.50
N TRP A 56 6.82 1.08 -3.30
CA TRP A 56 6.25 1.44 -2.02
C TRP A 56 5.15 0.48 -1.61
N HIS A 57 4.23 0.15 -2.53
CA HIS A 57 3.14 -0.79 -2.27
C HIS A 57 3.69 -2.17 -1.85
N ILE A 58 4.66 -2.70 -2.59
CA ILE A 58 5.28 -4.00 -2.31
C ILE A 58 5.97 -4.01 -0.94
N LYS A 59 6.83 -3.02 -0.67
CA LYS A 59 7.58 -3.00 0.60
C LYS A 59 6.66 -2.78 1.79
N THR A 60 5.70 -1.88 1.67
CA THR A 60 4.77 -1.63 2.78
C THR A 60 3.81 -2.79 3.02
N SER A 61 3.39 -3.52 1.98
CA SER A 61 2.62 -4.75 2.19
C SER A 61 3.43 -5.80 2.95
N GLN A 62 4.70 -5.99 2.61
CA GLN A 62 5.59 -6.92 3.33
C GLN A 62 5.84 -6.45 4.77
N TYR A 63 6.20 -5.20 4.97
CA TYR A 63 6.64 -4.72 6.29
C TYR A 63 5.50 -4.57 7.30
N TYR A 64 4.30 -4.20 6.84
CA TYR A 64 3.21 -3.81 7.72
C TYR A 64 1.95 -4.68 7.59
N LEU A 65 1.66 -5.23 6.41
CA LEU A 65 0.42 -5.96 6.17
C LEU A 65 0.59 -7.48 6.25
N GLU A 66 1.79 -8.02 6.00
CA GLU A 66 2.07 -9.45 6.08
C GLU A 66 1.78 -10.05 7.47
N PRO A 67 2.15 -9.42 8.61
CA PRO A 67 1.77 -9.95 9.92
C PRO A 67 0.25 -10.01 10.13
N LEU A 68 -0.48 -9.00 9.64
CA LEU A 68 -1.94 -8.98 9.72
C LEU A 68 -2.56 -10.07 8.84
N TYR A 69 -2.05 -10.24 7.62
CA TYR A 69 -2.48 -11.30 6.71
C TYR A 69 -2.27 -12.69 7.33
N ASN A 70 -1.11 -12.94 7.92
CA ASN A 70 -0.81 -14.21 8.58
C ASN A 70 -1.77 -14.48 9.75
N LEU A 71 -2.04 -13.46 10.58
CA LEU A 71 -3.01 -13.58 11.66
C LEU A 71 -4.42 -13.88 11.12
N LEU A 72 -4.87 -13.18 10.08
CA LEU A 72 -6.17 -13.44 9.45
C LEU A 72 -6.24 -14.87 8.91
N ARG A 73 -5.18 -15.35 8.26
CA ARG A 73 -5.07 -16.72 7.76
C ARG A 73 -5.15 -17.75 8.89
N GLU A 74 -4.41 -17.56 9.98
CA GLU A 74 -4.48 -18.44 11.14
C GLU A 74 -5.90 -18.53 11.70
N ARG A 75 -6.58 -17.39 11.87
CA ARG A 75 -7.96 -17.33 12.36
C ARG A 75 -8.97 -17.94 11.39
N LEU A 76 -8.72 -17.82 10.09
CA LEU A 76 -9.55 -18.43 9.07
C LEU A 76 -9.46 -19.95 9.15
N LEU A 77 -8.24 -20.50 9.31
CA LEU A 77 -8.02 -21.95 9.37
C LEU A 77 -8.60 -22.63 10.61
N THR A 78 -8.96 -21.89 11.66
CA THR A 78 -9.67 -22.46 12.82
C THR A 78 -11.18 -22.58 12.62
N GLN A 79 -11.75 -22.04 11.54
CA GLN A 79 -13.19 -22.07 11.31
C GLN A 79 -13.64 -23.46 10.81
N PRO A 80 -14.77 -23.99 11.30
CA PRO A 80 -15.29 -25.28 10.86
C PRO A 80 -15.86 -25.25 9.42
N LEU A 81 -16.19 -24.05 8.93
CA LEU A 81 -16.74 -23.83 7.59
C LEU A 81 -16.16 -22.53 7.02
N LEU A 82 -15.78 -22.55 5.75
CA LEU A 82 -15.25 -21.40 5.03
C LEU A 82 -16.17 -21.04 3.86
N HIS A 83 -16.60 -19.78 3.80
CA HIS A 83 -17.29 -19.24 2.65
C HIS A 83 -16.28 -18.52 1.75
N ALA A 84 -16.31 -18.81 0.46
CA ALA A 84 -15.51 -18.14 -0.55
C ALA A 84 -16.42 -17.45 -1.54
N ASP A 85 -16.07 -16.22 -1.93
CA ASP A 85 -16.70 -15.48 -3.01
C ASP A 85 -15.67 -15.31 -4.14
N GLU A 86 -15.99 -15.85 -5.31
CA GLU A 86 -15.13 -15.79 -6.49
C GLU A 86 -15.51 -14.60 -7.37
N THR A 87 -15.20 -13.38 -6.89
CA THR A 87 -15.33 -12.19 -7.73
C THR A 87 -14.16 -12.13 -8.73
N SER A 88 -14.45 -12.31 -10.02
CA SER A 88 -13.44 -12.23 -11.08
C SER A 88 -12.88 -10.80 -11.25
N TYR A 89 -11.57 -10.68 -11.50
CA TYR A 89 -10.91 -9.41 -11.78
C TYR A 89 -10.00 -9.54 -13.00
N ARG A 90 -10.03 -8.55 -13.90
CA ARG A 90 -9.12 -8.46 -15.05
C ARG A 90 -7.96 -7.53 -14.70
N VAL A 91 -6.75 -8.09 -14.60
CA VAL A 91 -5.51 -7.38 -14.27
C VAL A 91 -4.99 -6.61 -15.48
#